data_AF-A0A0C4YBW5-F1
#
_entry.id   AF-A0A0C4YBW5-F1
#
_cell.length_a   1.000
_cell.length_b   1.000
_cell.length_c   1.000
_cell.angle_alpha   90.00
_cell.angle_beta   90.00
_cell.angle_gamma   90.00
#
_symmetry.space_group_name_H-M   'P 1'
#
loop_
_entity.id
_entity.type
_entity.pdbx_description
1 polymer ?
#
loop_
_entity_poly.entity_id
_entity_poly.type
_entity_poly.pdbx_seq_one_letter_code
_entity_poly.pdbx_strand_id
1 'polypeptide(L)'
;MQFPAQRACQRFRRPVESHLEATSHADHNARLPFFRAARFAINMSAHHPAGHHMKLNQLRALAAVAETGSIQEASRILHLTQPALSKAIKELESSVGATLFVRSSKGVQLTPYGQRLVSHARLISENVRRAREDLEDMKGTVQSEITVGVTPVTALMRPMAACLGTFRREFPNARLRVLEMRPAQLLEHLREGTMDFAVTSQLLPLDRGLDCTQVCRLPTVIGARRGHALRAARSVRVLQQADWLALDPLSDASSPFHQLFAANGLAVPARVVECTSMGLALDLCWQVDTLILLSSESLGSKYITERMDFIEVAEPVPDRIISLVSRDRHVLTWAAARLHDAVLQALADHYPPPRSTAAP
;
A
#
# COMPACT_ATOMS: atom_id res chain seq x y z
N MET A 1 48.86 -37.06 25.62
CA MET A 1 47.48 -37.35 26.06
C MET A 1 46.56 -36.62 25.08
N GLN A 2 46.07 -37.20 23.96
CA GLN A 2 45.13 -38.33 23.82
C GLN A 2 43.92 -38.15 24.74
N PHE A 3 42.65 -38.16 24.37
CA PHE A 3 41.80 -38.52 23.20
C PHE A 3 40.37 -38.01 23.62
N PRO A 4 39.21 -38.34 22.99
CA PRO A 4 38.89 -38.66 21.61
C PRO A 4 37.61 -37.97 21.06
N ALA A 5 37.51 -37.93 19.74
CA ALA A 5 36.24 -38.15 19.04
C ALA A 5 36.06 -39.67 18.82
N GLN A 6 34.87 -40.20 19.07
CA GLN A 6 34.44 -41.55 18.68
C GLN A 6 33.02 -41.45 18.09
N ARG A 7 32.87 -41.80 16.81
CA ARG A 7 32.34 -43.08 16.28
C ARG A 7 30.84 -42.95 16.00
N ALA A 8 30.23 -43.61 15.02
CA ALA A 8 30.62 -44.50 13.92
C ALA A 8 29.30 -44.67 13.13
N CYS A 9 29.27 -44.55 11.80
CA CYS A 9 29.62 -45.57 10.80
C CYS A 9 28.54 -46.66 10.64
N GLN A 10 28.39 -47.07 9.36
CA GLN A 10 27.87 -48.33 8.80
C GLN A 10 26.52 -48.18 8.05
N ARG A 11 26.35 -48.70 6.83
CA ARG A 11 27.21 -49.45 5.89
C ARG A 11 26.43 -49.55 4.55
N PHE A 12 27.06 -49.35 3.39
CA PHE A 12 27.42 -50.37 2.35
C PHE A 12 26.21 -50.99 1.62
N ARG A 13 26.17 -51.33 0.31
CA ARG A 13 27.11 -51.41 -0.84
C ARG A 13 26.19 -51.71 -2.07
N ARG A 14 26.29 -51.01 -3.21
CA ARG A 14 27.01 -51.35 -4.47
C ARG A 14 26.25 -52.26 -5.48
N PRO A 15 26.63 -52.26 -6.78
CA PRO A 15 25.73 -52.03 -7.93
C PRO A 15 25.77 -53.17 -8.99
N VAL A 16 25.18 -52.95 -10.18
CA VAL A 16 25.77 -53.17 -11.54
C VAL A 16 24.73 -53.57 -12.64
N GLU A 17 24.81 -52.82 -13.76
CA GLU A 17 24.57 -53.11 -15.19
C GLU A 17 23.21 -53.47 -15.84
N SER A 18 23.16 -52.94 -17.08
CA SER A 18 22.22 -52.99 -18.20
C SER A 18 22.04 -54.34 -18.87
N HIS A 19 20.91 -54.56 -19.56
CA HIS A 19 20.88 -55.00 -20.97
C HIS A 19 19.46 -54.86 -21.57
N LEU A 20 19.45 -54.50 -22.86
CA LEU A 20 18.29 -54.44 -23.76
C LEU A 20 17.77 -55.85 -24.10
N GLU A 21 16.46 -55.99 -24.33
CA GLU A 21 15.92 -56.76 -25.44
C GLU A 21 14.50 -56.31 -25.80
N ALA A 22 14.26 -56.17 -27.10
CA ALA A 22 13.03 -55.69 -27.71
C ALA A 22 12.16 -56.87 -28.14
N THR A 23 10.83 -56.72 -28.06
CA THR A 23 9.90 -57.40 -28.98
C THR A 23 8.78 -56.46 -29.41
N SER A 24 8.50 -56.56 -30.70
CA SER A 24 7.65 -55.73 -31.54
C SER A 24 6.19 -56.21 -31.51
N HIS A 25 5.23 -55.30 -31.52
CA HIS A 25 4.20 -55.21 -32.59
C HIS A 25 3.24 -54.03 -32.37
N ALA A 26 3.07 -53.23 -33.44
CA ALA A 26 1.90 -52.47 -33.92
C ALA A 26 0.96 -51.81 -32.87
N ASP A 27 0.55 -50.54 -32.97
CA ASP A 27 -0.01 -49.94 -34.18
C ASP A 27 -0.07 -48.41 -34.09
N HIS A 28 0.11 -47.77 -35.24
CA HIS A 28 -0.01 -46.33 -35.47
C HIS A 28 -1.49 -45.97 -35.69
N ASN A 29 -2.14 -45.24 -34.78
CA ASN A 29 -3.08 -44.20 -35.21
C ASN A 29 -3.41 -43.17 -34.13
N ALA A 30 -3.05 -41.93 -34.42
CA ALA A 30 -3.48 -40.75 -33.69
C ALA A 30 -4.98 -40.49 -33.90
N ARG A 31 -5.68 -40.10 -32.83
CA ARG A 31 -6.67 -38.99 -32.78
C ARG A 31 -7.44 -39.00 -31.45
N LEU A 32 -7.23 -37.95 -30.67
CA LEU A 32 -7.96 -37.60 -29.45
C LEU A 32 -9.42 -37.22 -29.76
N PRO A 33 -10.42 -37.71 -29.01
CA PRO A 33 -11.73 -37.09 -28.97
C PRO A 33 -11.93 -36.27 -27.69
N PHE A 34 -12.01 -34.96 -27.92
CA PHE A 34 -12.86 -33.96 -27.26
C PHE A 34 -13.93 -34.49 -26.29
N PHE A 35 -13.85 -34.08 -25.01
CA PHE A 35 -14.97 -34.15 -24.07
C PHE A 35 -15.58 -32.75 -23.83
N ARG A 36 -16.77 -32.57 -24.44
CA ARG A 36 -18.00 -31.90 -23.96
C ARG A 36 -17.92 -30.62 -23.10
N ALA A 37 -18.23 -29.51 -23.78
CA ALA A 37 -19.16 -28.43 -23.42
C ALA A 37 -19.65 -28.30 -21.95
N ALA A 38 -19.15 -27.29 -21.25
CA ALA A 38 -19.85 -26.60 -20.17
C ALA A 38 -20.19 -25.17 -20.62
N ARG A 39 -21.37 -25.03 -21.23
CA ARG A 39 -21.94 -23.76 -21.69
C ARG A 39 -22.56 -23.08 -20.46
N PHE A 40 -21.75 -22.35 -19.70
CA PHE A 40 -22.23 -21.49 -18.61
C PHE A 40 -22.98 -20.30 -19.25
N ALA A 41 -24.27 -20.49 -19.45
CA ALA A 41 -25.19 -19.40 -19.73
C ALA A 41 -25.30 -18.55 -18.46
N ILE A 42 -24.80 -17.32 -18.52
CA ILE A 42 -25.09 -16.29 -17.51
C ILE A 42 -26.59 -16.00 -17.62
N ASN A 43 -27.38 -16.59 -16.71
CA ASN A 43 -28.80 -16.32 -16.60
C ASN A 43 -28.98 -15.02 -15.80
N MET A 44 -28.86 -13.87 -16.46
CA MET A 44 -29.37 -12.60 -15.93
C MET A 44 -30.88 -12.58 -16.12
N SER A 45 -31.61 -12.84 -15.04
CA SER A 45 -33.02 -12.46 -14.94
C SER A 45 -33.31 -12.02 -13.51
N ALA A 46 -32.86 -10.80 -13.21
CA ALA A 46 -33.57 -9.94 -12.27
C ALA A 46 -34.47 -9.03 -13.11
N HIS A 47 -35.77 -9.05 -12.84
CA HIS A 47 -36.78 -8.22 -13.46
C HIS A 47 -36.47 -6.73 -13.20
N HIS A 48 -35.76 -6.10 -14.13
CA HIS A 48 -35.62 -4.64 -14.22
C HIS A 48 -36.34 -4.22 -15.52
N PRO A 49 -37.24 -3.22 -15.49
CA PRO A 49 -37.94 -2.78 -16.69
C PRO A 49 -36.90 -2.39 -17.76
N ALA A 50 -37.06 -2.98 -18.95
CA ALA A 50 -36.12 -2.89 -20.06
C ALA A 50 -35.70 -1.42 -20.33
N GLY A 51 -34.40 -1.15 -20.25
CA GLY A 51 -33.79 0.08 -20.80
C GLY A 51 -32.90 0.92 -19.88
N HIS A 52 -32.88 0.69 -18.56
CA HIS A 52 -32.16 1.57 -17.63
C HIS A 52 -30.98 0.89 -16.94
N HIS A 53 -30.03 0.35 -17.73
CA HIS A 53 -28.73 -0.04 -17.18
C HIS A 53 -27.84 1.19 -17.01
N MET A 54 -27.12 1.27 -15.89
CA MET A 54 -26.10 2.31 -15.69
C MET A 54 -25.05 2.23 -16.80
N LYS A 55 -24.76 3.36 -17.43
CA LYS A 55 -23.76 3.47 -18.50
C LYS A 55 -22.52 4.22 -18.02
N LEU A 56 -21.35 3.85 -18.54
CA LEU A 56 -20.08 4.48 -18.15
C LEU A 56 -20.04 6.00 -18.41
N ASN A 57 -20.63 6.46 -19.52
CA ASN A 57 -20.70 7.89 -19.84
C ASN A 57 -21.55 8.67 -18.82
N GLN A 58 -22.59 8.05 -18.27
CA GLN A 58 -23.42 8.65 -17.22
C GLN A 58 -22.66 8.75 -15.90
N LEU A 59 -21.86 7.73 -15.54
CA LEU A 59 -20.98 7.77 -14.36
C LEU A 59 -19.91 8.85 -14.49
N ARG A 60 -19.30 9.00 -15.67
CA ARG A 60 -18.36 10.10 -15.96
C ARG A 60 -19.02 11.47 -15.83
N ALA A 61 -20.26 11.62 -16.32
CA ALA A 61 -21.04 12.84 -16.15
C ALA A 61 -21.28 13.17 -14.67
N LEU A 62 -21.67 12.17 -13.87
CA LEU A 62 -21.87 12.32 -12.43
C LEU A 62 -20.59 12.80 -11.72
N ALA A 63 -19.45 12.17 -11.98
CA ALA A 63 -18.17 12.55 -11.38
C ALA A 63 -17.74 13.98 -11.77
N ALA A 64 -17.86 14.35 -13.04
CA ALA A 64 -17.48 15.68 -13.52
C ALA A 64 -18.36 16.81 -12.93
N VAL A 65 -19.68 16.57 -12.79
CA VAL A 65 -20.58 17.54 -12.15
C VAL A 65 -20.29 17.64 -10.65
N ALA A 66 -19.95 16.54 -9.99
CA ALA A 66 -19.55 16.54 -8.59
C ALA A 66 -18.26 17.31 -8.33
N GLU A 67 -17.27 17.21 -9.22
CA GLU A 67 -15.99 17.90 -9.10
C GLU A 67 -16.08 19.40 -9.36
N THR A 68 -16.91 19.82 -10.33
CA THR A 68 -17.04 21.23 -10.73
C THR A 68 -18.12 21.99 -9.97
N GLY A 69 -19.09 21.30 -9.36
CA GLY A 69 -20.30 21.90 -8.81
C GLY A 69 -21.22 22.57 -9.85
N SER A 70 -20.94 22.37 -11.14
CA SER A 70 -21.60 23.07 -12.25
C SER A 70 -21.80 22.17 -13.47
N ILE A 71 -23.05 22.01 -13.90
CA ILE A 71 -23.39 21.29 -15.14
C ILE A 71 -22.77 21.98 -16.36
N GLN A 72 -22.70 23.31 -16.36
CA GLN A 72 -22.12 24.06 -17.47
C GLN A 72 -20.62 23.77 -17.59
N GLU A 73 -19.87 23.86 -16.50
CA GLU A 73 -18.43 23.63 -16.53
C GLU A 73 -18.09 22.16 -16.81
N ALA A 74 -18.81 21.22 -16.17
CA ALA A 74 -18.66 19.80 -16.46
C ALA A 74 -18.92 19.46 -17.94
N SER A 75 -19.90 20.12 -18.59
CA SER A 75 -20.20 19.90 -20.01
C SER A 75 -19.04 20.34 -20.91
N ARG A 76 -18.34 21.41 -20.54
CA ARG A 76 -17.15 21.90 -21.24
C ARG A 76 -15.99 20.93 -21.12
N ILE A 77 -15.73 20.41 -19.91
CA ILE A 77 -14.67 19.40 -19.63
C ILE A 77 -14.92 18.10 -20.39
N LEU A 78 -16.18 17.67 -20.49
CA LEU A 78 -16.55 16.42 -21.16
C LEU A 78 -16.82 16.57 -22.67
N HIS A 79 -16.67 17.78 -23.22
CA HIS A 79 -17.00 18.11 -24.62
C HIS A 79 -18.43 17.70 -25.03
N LEU A 80 -19.40 17.95 -24.14
CA LEU A 80 -20.82 17.68 -24.36
C LEU A 80 -21.63 18.98 -24.35
N THR A 81 -22.82 18.95 -24.95
CA THR A 81 -23.78 20.04 -24.76
C THR A 81 -24.42 19.95 -23.38
N GLN A 82 -24.75 21.08 -22.76
CA GLN A 82 -25.41 21.12 -21.45
C GLN A 82 -26.74 20.31 -21.41
N PRO A 83 -27.60 20.30 -22.45
CA PRO A 83 -28.77 19.43 -22.50
C PRO A 83 -28.42 17.95 -22.53
N ALA A 84 -27.37 17.55 -23.27
CA ALA A 84 -26.92 16.15 -23.33
C ALA A 84 -26.41 15.68 -21.96
N LEU A 85 -25.60 16.51 -21.28
CA LEU A 85 -25.12 16.19 -19.93
C LEU A 85 -26.28 16.09 -18.93
N SER A 86 -27.21 17.04 -18.96
CA SER A 86 -28.40 17.02 -18.09
C SER A 86 -29.27 15.78 -18.32
N LYS A 87 -29.41 15.35 -19.59
CA LYS A 87 -30.14 14.13 -19.95
C LYS A 87 -29.44 12.88 -19.40
N ALA A 88 -28.11 12.80 -19.54
CA ALA A 88 -27.33 11.67 -19.02
C ALA A 88 -27.46 11.53 -17.49
N ILE A 89 -27.45 12.64 -16.74
CA ILE A 89 -27.69 12.62 -15.29
C ILE A 89 -29.11 12.16 -14.96
N LYS A 90 -30.14 12.69 -15.63
CA LYS A 90 -31.53 12.27 -15.40
C LYS A 90 -31.77 10.78 -15.70
N GLU A 91 -31.18 10.28 -16.79
CA GLU A 91 -31.23 8.86 -17.12
C GLU A 91 -30.53 8.01 -16.05
N LEU A 92 -29.41 8.50 -15.49
CA LEU A 92 -28.73 7.84 -14.37
C LEU A 92 -29.63 7.81 -13.12
N GLU A 93 -30.18 8.95 -12.72
CA GLU A 93 -31.10 9.06 -11.58
C GLU A 93 -32.31 8.13 -11.74
N SER A 94 -32.86 8.05 -12.95
CA SER A 94 -33.94 7.12 -13.27
C SER A 94 -33.50 5.65 -13.18
N SER A 95 -32.27 5.33 -13.60
CA SER A 95 -31.73 3.96 -13.54
C SER A 95 -31.44 3.48 -12.12
N VAL A 96 -31.01 4.38 -11.24
CA VAL A 96 -30.73 4.04 -9.84
C VAL A 96 -31.93 4.26 -8.91
N GLY A 97 -33.01 4.87 -9.41
CA GLY A 97 -34.22 5.17 -8.65
C GLY A 97 -34.01 6.23 -7.56
N ALA A 98 -33.01 7.10 -7.69
CA ALA A 98 -32.64 8.08 -6.67
C ALA A 98 -32.17 9.39 -7.31
N THR A 99 -32.56 10.52 -6.70
CA THR A 99 -32.01 11.84 -7.04
C THR A 99 -30.58 11.94 -6.52
N LEU A 100 -29.64 12.27 -7.41
CA LEU A 100 -28.21 12.32 -7.12
C LEU A 100 -27.74 13.75 -6.86
N PHE A 101 -28.46 14.74 -7.41
CA PHE A 101 -28.14 16.15 -7.24
C PHE A 101 -29.35 16.98 -6.82
N VAL A 102 -29.10 18.01 -6.02
CA VAL A 102 -30.04 19.09 -5.72
C VAL A 102 -29.50 20.42 -6.24
N ARG A 103 -30.39 21.22 -6.84
CA ARG A 103 -30.06 22.58 -7.26
C ARG A 103 -30.25 23.52 -6.09
N SER A 104 -29.26 24.37 -5.84
CA SER A 104 -29.28 25.41 -4.82
C SER A 104 -28.86 26.75 -5.43
N SER A 105 -29.03 27.84 -4.67
CA SER A 105 -28.51 29.16 -5.05
C SER A 105 -26.98 29.20 -5.19
N LYS A 106 -26.26 28.22 -4.63
CA LYS A 106 -24.80 28.08 -4.71
C LYS A 106 -24.34 27.14 -5.84
N GLY A 107 -25.25 26.67 -6.70
CA GLY A 107 -24.96 25.71 -7.76
C GLY A 107 -25.54 24.33 -7.48
N VAL A 108 -24.87 23.29 -7.98
CA VAL A 108 -25.34 21.90 -7.90
C VAL A 108 -24.64 21.17 -6.76
N GLN A 109 -25.40 20.56 -5.86
CA GLN A 109 -24.87 19.81 -4.70
C GLN A 109 -25.31 18.34 -4.76
N LEU A 110 -24.46 17.46 -4.26
CA LEU A 110 -24.76 16.03 -4.17
C LEU A 110 -25.78 15.75 -3.06
N THR A 111 -26.67 14.80 -3.31
CA THR A 111 -27.45 14.15 -2.25
C THR A 111 -26.59 13.09 -1.54
N PRO A 112 -27.03 12.52 -0.40
CA PRO A 112 -26.33 11.38 0.21
C PRO A 112 -26.17 10.19 -0.76
N TYR A 113 -27.17 9.94 -1.60
CA TYR A 113 -27.09 8.92 -2.67
C TYR A 113 -26.06 9.31 -3.74
N GLY A 114 -26.05 10.58 -4.16
CA GLY A 114 -25.06 11.15 -5.05
C GLY A 114 -23.64 10.97 -4.54
N GLN A 115 -23.39 11.30 -3.26
CA GLN A 115 -22.08 11.18 -2.63
C GLN A 115 -21.56 9.74 -2.68
N ARG A 116 -22.42 8.77 -2.37
CA ARG A 116 -22.07 7.34 -2.44
C ARG A 116 -21.79 6.88 -3.86
N LEU A 117 -22.63 7.27 -4.83
CA LEU A 117 -22.47 6.83 -6.21
C LEU A 117 -21.26 7.49 -6.90
N VAL A 118 -20.91 8.73 -6.55
CA VAL A 118 -19.70 9.40 -7.07
C VAL A 118 -18.43 8.62 -6.73
N SER A 119 -18.30 8.10 -5.50
CA SER A 119 -17.17 7.26 -5.11
C SER A 119 -17.04 6.02 -6.03
N HIS A 120 -18.17 5.36 -6.33
CA HIS A 120 -18.19 4.24 -7.27
C HIS A 120 -17.90 4.66 -8.72
N ALA A 121 -18.43 5.81 -9.15
CA ALA A 121 -18.23 6.34 -10.50
C ALA A 121 -16.76 6.67 -10.78
N ARG A 122 -16.06 7.25 -9.79
CA ARG A 122 -14.61 7.50 -9.85
C ARG A 122 -13.84 6.17 -9.99
N LEU A 123 -14.13 5.20 -9.13
CA LEU A 123 -13.53 3.87 -9.17
C LEU A 123 -13.72 3.15 -10.52
N ILE A 124 -14.93 3.17 -11.07
CA ILE A 124 -15.23 2.52 -12.35
C ILE A 124 -14.49 3.22 -13.49
N SER A 125 -14.50 4.55 -13.50
CA SER A 125 -13.81 5.34 -14.54
C SER A 125 -12.31 5.08 -14.52
N GLU A 126 -11.74 5.00 -13.32
CA GLU A 126 -10.34 4.70 -13.08
C GLU A 126 -9.97 3.26 -13.48
N ASN A 127 -10.80 2.27 -13.16
CA ASN A 127 -10.60 0.89 -13.63
C ASN A 127 -10.60 0.78 -15.16
N VAL A 128 -11.48 1.51 -15.84
CA VAL A 128 -11.52 1.52 -17.31
C VAL A 128 -10.29 2.22 -17.89
N ARG A 129 -9.81 3.30 -17.25
CA ARG A 129 -8.55 3.97 -17.60
C ARG A 129 -7.37 2.99 -17.48
N ARG A 130 -7.24 2.34 -16.33
CA ARG A 130 -6.20 1.33 -16.05
C ARG A 130 -6.24 0.16 -17.03
N ALA A 131 -7.42 -0.38 -17.33
CA ALA A 131 -7.55 -1.47 -18.28
C ALA A 131 -7.08 -1.08 -19.68
N ARG A 132 -7.31 0.18 -20.09
CA ARG A 132 -6.80 0.69 -21.37
C ARG A 132 -5.27 0.85 -21.31
N GLU A 133 -4.76 1.45 -20.24
CA GLU A 133 -3.32 1.66 -20.04
C GLU A 133 -2.57 0.33 -20.01
N ASP A 134 -3.10 -0.68 -19.33
CA ASP A 134 -2.50 -2.01 -19.28
C ASP A 134 -2.37 -2.64 -20.68
N LEU A 135 -3.42 -2.54 -21.50
CA LEU A 135 -3.40 -3.00 -22.89
C LEU A 135 -2.46 -2.17 -23.79
N GLU A 136 -2.23 -0.91 -23.46
CA GLU A 136 -1.35 -0.01 -24.20
C GLU A 136 0.13 -0.15 -23.75
N ASP A 137 0.36 -0.44 -22.48
CA ASP A 137 1.65 -0.82 -21.87
C ASP A 137 2.15 -2.12 -22.52
N MET A 138 1.29 -3.13 -22.64
CA MET A 138 1.60 -4.38 -23.34
C MET A 138 1.99 -4.17 -24.81
N LYS A 139 1.53 -3.08 -25.43
CA LYS A 139 1.87 -2.71 -26.82
C LYS A 139 3.11 -1.82 -26.92
N GLY A 140 3.73 -1.44 -25.78
CA GLY A 140 4.90 -0.57 -25.72
C GLY A 140 4.64 0.88 -26.14
N THR A 141 3.37 1.29 -26.20
CA THR A 141 2.95 2.55 -26.84
C THR A 141 2.67 3.71 -25.87
N VAL A 142 2.59 3.47 -24.56
CA VAL A 142 2.06 4.48 -23.60
C VAL A 142 2.97 4.80 -22.42
N GLN A 143 2.80 6.03 -21.93
CA GLN A 143 3.31 6.55 -20.67
C GLN A 143 2.37 6.12 -19.52
N SER A 144 2.57 4.95 -18.91
CA SER A 144 1.81 4.55 -17.71
C SER A 144 2.05 5.53 -16.57
N GLU A 145 0.99 6.04 -15.94
CA GLU A 145 1.12 6.85 -14.71
C GLU A 145 0.99 5.93 -13.50
N ILE A 146 2.00 5.93 -12.64
CA ILE A 146 2.08 5.06 -11.47
C ILE A 146 2.29 5.95 -10.25
N THR A 147 1.36 5.87 -9.31
CA THR A 147 1.34 6.64 -8.06
C THR A 147 1.55 5.70 -6.88
N VAL A 148 2.69 5.88 -6.21
CA VAL A 148 3.08 5.13 -5.01
C VAL A 148 2.96 6.03 -3.79
N GLY A 149 2.25 5.55 -2.78
CA GLY A 149 2.15 6.20 -1.48
C GLY A 149 3.25 5.75 -0.52
N VAL A 150 3.81 6.69 0.24
CA VAL A 150 4.74 6.38 1.34
C VAL A 150 4.39 7.20 2.59
N THR A 151 4.85 6.73 3.74
CA THR A 151 4.86 7.46 5.00
C THR A 151 6.26 8.01 5.26
N PRO A 152 6.43 9.01 6.14
CA PRO A 152 7.75 9.61 6.41
C PRO A 152 8.84 8.58 6.77
N VAL A 153 8.48 7.52 7.50
CA VAL A 153 9.41 6.44 7.86
C VAL A 153 9.68 5.50 6.68
N THR A 154 8.65 5.10 5.93
CA THR A 154 8.81 4.16 4.82
C THR A 154 9.53 4.78 3.62
N ALA A 155 9.43 6.11 3.44
CA ALA A 155 10.17 6.85 2.41
C ALA A 155 11.70 6.74 2.56
N LEU A 156 12.21 6.54 3.78
CA LEU A 156 13.63 6.44 4.07
C LEU A 156 14.18 5.01 4.11
N MET A 157 13.32 4.00 3.92
CA MET A 157 13.76 2.60 3.96
C MET A 157 14.74 2.31 2.82
N ARG A 158 15.85 1.62 3.16
CA ARG A 158 16.97 1.33 2.25
C ARG A 158 16.59 0.88 0.82
N PRO A 159 15.70 -0.11 0.62
CA PRO A 159 15.44 -0.60 -0.74
C PRO A 159 14.65 0.38 -1.61
N MET A 160 13.96 1.36 -1.04
CA MET A 160 12.98 2.19 -1.77
C MET A 160 13.60 2.92 -2.97
N ALA A 161 14.69 3.68 -2.75
CA ALA A 161 15.33 4.45 -3.81
C ALA A 161 15.88 3.53 -4.92
N ALA A 162 16.44 2.37 -4.56
CA ALA A 162 16.97 1.40 -5.51
C ALA A 162 15.87 0.75 -6.35
N CYS A 163 14.73 0.39 -5.73
CA CYS A 163 13.55 -0.14 -6.42
C CYS A 163 13.00 0.88 -7.43
N LEU A 164 12.77 2.12 -6.99
CA LEU A 164 12.25 3.19 -7.85
C LEU A 164 13.21 3.54 -8.98
N GLY A 165 14.53 3.57 -8.71
CA GLY A 165 15.56 3.82 -9.72
C GLY A 165 15.72 2.67 -10.73
N THR A 166 15.51 1.42 -10.30
CA THR A 166 15.49 0.26 -11.21
C THR A 166 14.24 0.27 -12.08
N PHE A 167 13.08 0.51 -11.48
CA PHE A 167 11.82 0.66 -12.20
C PHE A 167 11.90 1.77 -13.26
N ARG A 168 12.46 2.94 -12.93
CA ARG A 168 12.60 4.05 -13.88
C ARG A 168 13.49 3.71 -15.09
N ARG A 169 14.46 2.80 -14.93
CA ARG A 169 15.30 2.29 -16.03
C ARG A 169 14.56 1.26 -16.88
N GLU A 170 13.76 0.40 -16.27
CA GLU A 170 12.93 -0.60 -16.96
C GLU A 170 11.75 0.04 -17.71
N PHE A 171 11.19 1.13 -17.16
CA PHE A 171 10.02 1.83 -17.68
C PHE A 171 10.30 3.34 -17.90
N PRO A 172 11.17 3.71 -18.86
CA PRO A 172 11.62 5.09 -19.03
C PRO A 172 10.51 6.07 -19.44
N ASN A 173 9.45 5.56 -20.07
CA ASN A 173 8.30 6.36 -20.51
C ASN A 173 7.19 6.46 -19.44
N ALA A 174 7.22 5.63 -18.39
CA ALA A 174 6.20 5.65 -17.34
C ALA A 174 6.37 6.87 -16.43
N ARG A 175 5.29 7.59 -16.15
CA ARG A 175 5.27 8.69 -15.20
C ARG A 175 5.12 8.16 -13.78
N LEU A 176 6.25 8.13 -13.05
CA LEU A 176 6.27 7.73 -11.66
C LEU A 176 6.01 8.93 -10.72
N ARG A 177 5.03 8.79 -9.83
CA ARG A 177 4.71 9.73 -8.75
C ARG A 177 4.90 9.02 -7.42
N VAL A 178 5.65 9.65 -6.50
CA VAL A 178 5.82 9.15 -5.13
C VAL A 178 5.30 10.23 -4.20
N LEU A 179 4.27 9.90 -3.41
CA LEU A 179 3.56 10.84 -2.56
C LEU A 179 3.73 10.45 -1.10
N GLU A 180 4.34 11.33 -0.31
CA GLU A 180 4.42 11.18 1.14
C GLU A 180 3.15 11.71 1.80
N MET A 181 2.45 10.88 2.56
CA MET A 181 1.17 11.22 3.19
C MET A 181 0.99 10.47 4.51
N ARG A 182 -0.03 10.89 5.30
CA ARG A 182 -0.45 10.13 6.48
C ARG A 182 -1.19 8.86 6.06
N PRO A 183 -1.14 7.77 6.86
CA PRO A 183 -1.80 6.52 6.50
C PRO A 183 -3.29 6.63 6.16
N ALA A 184 -4.06 7.46 6.88
CA ALA A 184 -5.47 7.66 6.55
C ALA A 184 -5.67 8.22 5.12
N GLN A 185 -4.83 9.19 4.72
CA GLN A 185 -4.86 9.78 3.38
C GLN A 185 -4.41 8.76 2.31
N LEU A 186 -3.40 7.93 2.62
CA LEU A 186 -2.99 6.84 1.72
C LEU A 186 -4.17 5.90 1.44
N LEU A 187 -4.91 5.47 2.47
CA LEU A 187 -6.07 4.60 2.30
C LEU A 187 -7.20 5.28 1.51
N GLU A 188 -7.43 6.58 1.71
CA GLU A 188 -8.39 7.37 0.92
C GLU A 188 -8.02 7.38 -0.56
N HIS A 189 -6.77 7.69 -0.90
CA HIS A 189 -6.29 7.70 -2.29
C HIS A 189 -6.36 6.32 -2.95
N LEU A 190 -6.07 5.25 -2.21
CA LEU A 190 -6.24 3.87 -2.69
C LEU A 190 -7.71 3.53 -2.98
N ARG A 191 -8.63 3.97 -2.10
CA ARG A 191 -10.08 3.77 -2.27
C ARG A 191 -10.66 4.58 -3.42
N GLU A 192 -10.08 5.74 -3.71
CA GLU A 192 -10.48 6.56 -4.87
C GLU A 192 -9.87 6.06 -6.19
N GLY A 193 -8.87 5.16 -6.12
CA GLY A 193 -8.13 4.66 -7.27
C GLY A 193 -7.10 5.64 -7.82
N THR A 194 -6.87 6.76 -7.12
CA THR A 194 -5.87 7.78 -7.50
C THR A 194 -4.44 7.39 -7.09
N MET A 195 -4.30 6.26 -6.39
CA MET A 195 -3.03 5.64 -6.00
C MET A 195 -3.06 4.15 -6.31
N ASP A 196 -1.94 3.61 -6.78
CA ASP A 196 -1.81 2.20 -7.13
C ASP A 196 -1.61 1.33 -5.90
N PHE A 197 -0.60 1.66 -5.11
CA PHE A 197 -0.30 0.99 -3.85
C PHE A 197 0.46 1.93 -2.90
N ALA A 198 0.51 1.56 -1.62
CA ALA A 198 1.17 2.32 -0.58
C ALA A 198 2.07 1.44 0.30
N VAL A 199 3.21 1.99 0.72
CA VAL A 199 4.08 1.41 1.76
C VAL A 199 3.84 2.18 3.06
N THR A 200 3.24 1.55 4.06
CA THR A 200 2.89 2.20 5.33
C THR A 200 3.51 1.48 6.53
N SER A 201 3.83 2.24 7.57
CA SER A 201 4.37 1.73 8.84
C SER A 201 3.35 1.68 9.99
N GLN A 202 2.08 1.95 9.70
CA GLN A 202 0.97 1.94 10.67
C GLN A 202 -0.11 0.95 10.24
N LEU A 203 -0.62 0.18 11.21
CA LEU A 203 -1.75 -0.72 11.01
C LEU A 203 -3.05 0.03 11.31
N LEU A 204 -3.64 0.65 10.29
CA LEU A 204 -5.02 1.11 10.40
C LEU A 204 -5.96 -0.11 10.28
N PRO A 205 -7.15 -0.10 10.93
CA PRO A 205 -8.15 -1.11 10.67
C PRO A 205 -8.46 -1.11 9.17
N LEU A 206 -8.09 -2.19 8.50
CA LEU A 206 -8.35 -2.33 7.08
C LEU A 206 -9.84 -2.61 6.93
N ASP A 207 -10.58 -1.62 6.45
CA ASP A 207 -11.94 -1.83 5.99
C ASP A 207 -11.97 -2.82 4.82
N ARG A 208 -13.14 -3.40 4.55
CA ARG A 208 -13.38 -4.27 3.39
C ARG A 208 -12.98 -3.55 2.08
N GLY A 209 -12.23 -4.23 1.21
CA GLY A 209 -11.92 -3.77 -0.15
C GLY A 209 -10.53 -3.17 -0.36
N LEU A 210 -9.60 -3.41 0.56
CA LEU A 210 -8.17 -3.20 0.35
C LEU A 210 -7.41 -4.51 0.59
N ASP A 211 -6.46 -4.81 -0.28
CA ASP A 211 -5.48 -5.87 -0.10
C ASP A 211 -4.30 -5.33 0.70
N CYS A 212 -4.02 -5.95 1.84
CA CYS A 212 -2.88 -5.59 2.66
C CYS A 212 -2.00 -6.81 2.92
N THR A 213 -0.71 -6.64 2.68
CA THR A 213 0.32 -7.63 3.01
C THR A 213 1.27 -7.03 4.03
N GLN A 214 1.32 -7.60 5.24
CA GLN A 214 2.40 -7.30 6.19
C GLN A 214 3.69 -7.90 5.65
N VAL A 215 4.65 -7.05 5.31
CA VAL A 215 5.86 -7.46 4.59
C VAL A 215 6.98 -7.80 5.55
N CYS A 216 7.25 -6.89 6.49
CA CYS A 216 8.39 -7.02 7.39
C CYS A 216 8.21 -6.20 8.66
N ARG A 217 9.14 -6.37 9.60
CA ARG A 217 9.33 -5.51 10.76
C ARG A 217 10.52 -4.60 10.53
N LEU A 218 10.34 -3.33 10.86
CA LEU A 218 11.40 -2.34 10.90
C LEU A 218 11.74 -2.06 12.38
N PRO A 219 12.88 -2.54 12.89
CA PRO A 219 13.26 -2.31 14.27
C PRO A 219 13.42 -0.82 14.57
N THR A 220 13.04 -0.41 15.78
CA THR A 220 13.11 0.99 16.20
C THR A 220 14.12 1.20 17.31
N VAL A 221 14.62 2.43 17.41
CA VAL A 221 15.61 2.88 18.40
C VAL A 221 15.22 4.24 18.95
N ILE A 222 15.64 4.55 20.17
CA ILE A 222 15.43 5.86 20.77
C ILE A 222 16.67 6.72 20.46
N GLY A 223 16.45 7.81 19.73
CA GLY A 223 17.48 8.78 19.39
C GLY A 223 17.34 10.06 20.23
N ALA A 224 18.47 10.71 20.47
CA ALA A 224 18.56 12.05 21.05
C ALA A 224 19.73 12.80 20.42
N ARG A 225 19.80 14.14 20.54
CA ARG A 225 21.04 14.85 20.19
C ARG A 225 22.24 14.30 20.94
N ARG A 226 23.42 14.47 20.35
CA ARG A 226 24.67 14.23 21.06
C ARG A 226 24.75 15.01 22.36
N GLY A 227 25.20 14.32 23.42
CA GLY A 227 25.38 14.92 24.74
C GLY A 227 24.07 15.17 25.50
N HIS A 228 22.94 14.61 25.05
CA HIS A 228 21.68 14.68 25.79
C HIS A 228 21.87 14.19 27.23
N ALA A 229 21.19 14.83 28.19
CA ALA A 229 21.34 14.55 29.62
C ALA A 229 20.98 13.10 29.98
N LEU A 230 19.98 12.54 29.28
CA LEU A 230 19.49 11.17 29.49
C LEU A 230 20.18 10.10 28.63
N ARG A 231 21.28 10.41 27.93
CA ARG A 231 21.94 9.42 27.02
C ARG A 231 22.36 8.12 27.73
N ALA A 232 22.63 8.18 29.03
CA ALA A 232 23.02 7.04 29.85
C ALA A 232 21.84 6.37 30.58
N ALA A 233 20.61 6.89 30.41
CA ALA A 233 19.43 6.25 30.98
C ALA A 233 19.23 4.86 30.37
N ARG A 234 18.69 3.95 31.17
CA ARG A 234 18.45 2.54 30.82
C ARG A 234 17.00 2.10 31.03
N SER A 235 16.09 3.05 31.30
CA SER A 235 14.68 2.75 31.52
C SER A 235 13.76 3.75 30.82
N VAL A 236 12.74 3.24 30.13
CA VAL A 236 11.66 4.03 29.52
C VAL A 236 10.96 4.91 30.56
N ARG A 237 10.84 4.46 31.82
CA ARG A 237 10.24 5.26 32.91
C ARG A 237 11.02 6.55 33.21
N VAL A 238 12.34 6.51 33.06
CA VAL A 238 13.18 7.71 33.19
C VAL A 238 13.00 8.61 31.97
N LEU A 239 13.00 8.00 30.78
CA LEU A 239 12.83 8.74 29.52
C LEU A 239 11.45 9.38 29.35
N GLN A 240 10.42 8.86 30.02
CA GLN A 240 9.05 9.43 30.02
C GLN A 240 9.03 10.91 30.48
N GLN A 241 9.98 11.32 31.30
CA GLN A 241 10.05 12.69 31.84
C GLN A 241 10.66 13.70 30.85
N ALA A 242 11.29 13.21 29.77
CA ALA A 242 11.89 14.04 28.73
C ALA A 242 10.84 14.73 27.84
N ASP A 243 11.28 15.68 27.04
CA ASP A 243 10.52 16.13 25.88
C ASP A 243 10.64 15.10 24.75
N TRP A 244 9.55 14.87 24.03
CA TRP A 244 9.53 13.90 22.92
C TRP A 244 9.09 14.54 21.60
N LEU A 245 9.63 14.02 20.51
CA LEU A 245 9.15 14.21 19.15
C LEU A 245 8.45 12.93 18.67
N ALA A 246 7.21 13.07 18.23
CA ALA A 246 6.44 11.98 17.65
C ALA A 246 6.23 12.20 16.14
N LEU A 247 6.64 11.21 15.35
CA LEU A 247 6.41 11.20 13.89
C LEU A 247 5.01 10.71 13.52
N ASP A 248 4.41 9.91 14.38
CA ASP A 248 3.06 9.37 14.24
C ASP A 248 2.05 10.33 14.89
N PRO A 249 0.79 10.37 14.42
CA PRO A 249 -0.26 11.13 15.10
C PRO A 249 -0.41 10.70 16.55
N LEU A 250 -0.53 11.66 17.47
CA LEU A 250 -0.75 11.38 18.90
C LEU A 250 -2.13 10.76 19.18
N SER A 251 -3.06 10.84 18.23
CA SER A 251 -4.34 10.14 18.30
C SER A 251 -4.24 8.64 17.96
N ASP A 252 -3.15 8.19 17.34
CA ASP A 252 -2.96 6.80 16.95
C ASP A 252 -2.35 5.99 18.11
N ALA A 253 -3.22 5.43 18.95
CA ALA A 253 -2.84 4.56 20.06
C ALA A 253 -2.14 3.26 19.63
N SER A 254 -2.21 2.90 18.34
CA SER A 254 -1.50 1.74 17.77
C SER A 254 -0.07 2.07 17.36
N SER A 255 0.36 3.33 17.40
CA SER A 255 1.69 3.73 16.97
C SER A 255 2.79 3.18 17.90
N PRO A 256 4.01 2.91 17.38
CA PRO A 256 5.14 2.48 18.20
C PRO A 256 5.45 3.44 19.36
N PHE A 257 5.17 4.73 19.17
CA PHE A 257 5.30 5.73 20.22
C PHE A 257 4.39 5.42 21.42
N HIS A 258 3.10 5.16 21.18
CA HIS A 258 2.19 4.77 22.26
C HIS A 258 2.54 3.40 22.85
N GLN A 259 2.86 2.43 21.99
CA GLN A 259 3.20 1.08 22.41
C GLN A 259 4.40 1.07 23.37
N LEU A 260 5.41 1.92 23.14
CA LEU A 260 6.58 2.02 24.01
C LEU A 260 6.20 2.33 25.46
N PHE A 261 5.24 3.23 25.69
CA PHE A 261 4.80 3.58 27.05
C PHE A 261 3.75 2.61 27.58
N ALA A 262 2.77 2.25 26.76
CA ALA A 262 1.67 1.37 27.15
C ALA A 262 2.15 -0.03 27.56
N ALA A 263 3.09 -0.62 26.82
CA ALA A 263 3.66 -1.94 27.14
C ALA A 263 4.41 -1.95 28.49
N ASN A 264 4.79 -0.78 28.99
CA ASN A 264 5.51 -0.61 30.26
C ASN A 264 4.62 -0.06 31.38
N GLY A 265 3.29 -0.03 31.19
CA GLY A 265 2.34 0.48 32.18
C GLY A 265 2.49 1.99 32.44
N LEU A 266 2.96 2.74 31.45
CA LEU A 266 3.18 4.17 31.52
C LEU A 266 2.17 4.92 30.66
N ALA A 267 1.76 6.09 31.12
CA ALA A 267 1.12 7.08 30.26
C ALA A 267 2.14 7.64 29.26
N VAL A 268 1.66 8.18 28.14
CA VAL A 268 2.53 8.95 27.23
C VAL A 268 3.14 10.17 27.95
N PRO A 269 4.34 10.63 27.55
CA PRO A 269 4.98 11.83 28.10
C PRO A 269 4.07 13.05 28.03
N ALA A 270 4.16 13.95 29.02
CA ALA A 270 3.34 15.16 29.06
C ALA A 270 3.74 16.20 28.00
N ARG A 271 4.99 16.15 27.53
CA ARG A 271 5.57 17.13 26.61
C ARG A 271 5.98 16.44 25.31
N VAL A 272 5.10 16.50 24.32
CA VAL A 272 5.32 15.86 23.02
C VAL A 272 5.03 16.86 21.90
N VAL A 273 6.00 17.00 21.00
CA VAL A 273 5.84 17.73 19.74
C VAL A 273 5.50 16.70 18.66
N GLU A 274 4.29 16.80 18.10
CA GLU A 274 3.92 16.04 16.90
C GLU A 274 4.55 16.71 15.67
N CYS A 275 5.40 15.99 14.94
CA CYS A 275 6.05 16.48 13.72
C CYS A 275 6.08 15.38 12.66
N THR A 276 5.25 15.50 11.63
CA THR A 276 5.19 14.48 10.57
C THR A 276 6.31 14.60 9.54
N SER A 277 7.01 15.73 9.48
CA SER A 277 8.16 15.88 8.58
C SER A 277 9.40 15.25 9.22
N MET A 278 9.91 14.18 8.62
CA MET A 278 11.10 13.49 9.11
C MET A 278 12.34 14.40 9.12
N GLY A 279 12.56 15.17 8.06
CA GLY A 279 13.70 16.10 7.98
C GLY A 279 13.66 17.15 9.08
N LEU A 280 12.50 17.80 9.28
CA LEU A 280 12.31 18.78 10.34
C LEU A 280 12.43 18.16 11.74
N ALA A 281 11.92 16.94 11.93
CA ALA A 281 12.01 16.24 13.21
C ALA A 281 13.48 15.94 13.58
N LEU A 282 14.31 15.54 12.62
CA LEU A 282 15.75 15.35 12.84
C LEU A 282 16.45 16.68 13.15
N ASP A 283 16.16 17.74 12.40
CA ASP A 283 16.74 19.08 12.63
C ASP A 283 16.34 19.65 14.00
N LEU A 284 15.09 19.46 14.42
CA LEU A 284 14.62 19.85 15.75
C LEU A 284 15.34 19.05 16.84
N CYS A 285 15.44 17.72 16.65
CA CYS A 285 16.10 16.86 17.62
C CYS A 285 17.57 17.24 17.86
N TRP A 286 18.25 17.88 16.90
CA TRP A 286 19.60 18.40 17.10
C TRP A 286 19.68 19.73 17.87
N GLN A 287 18.61 20.51 17.85
CA GLN A 287 18.57 21.86 18.43
C GLN A 287 17.96 21.89 19.82
N VAL A 288 17.02 20.98 20.11
CA VAL A 288 16.30 20.92 21.38
C VAL A 288 16.53 19.58 22.09
N ASP A 289 16.40 19.58 23.41
CA ASP A 289 16.56 18.39 24.27
C ASP A 289 15.33 17.46 24.21
N THR A 290 15.10 16.91 23.02
CA THR A 290 14.00 15.97 22.74
C THR A 290 14.51 14.57 22.45
N LEU A 291 13.71 13.57 22.80
CA LEU A 291 13.86 12.18 22.39
C LEU A 291 12.96 11.88 21.18
N ILE A 292 13.38 10.97 20.31
CA ILE A 292 12.60 10.57 19.13
C ILE A 292 12.73 9.07 18.87
N LEU A 293 11.66 8.43 18.41
CA LEU A 293 11.73 7.07 17.88
C LEU A 293 12.14 7.08 16.41
N LEU A 294 13.24 6.43 16.11
CA LEU A 294 13.79 6.28 14.76
C LEU A 294 13.85 4.81 14.36
N SER A 295 14.08 4.57 13.07
CA SER A 295 14.44 3.24 12.56
C SER A 295 15.86 2.87 13.01
N SER A 296 16.12 1.59 13.25
CA SER A 296 17.49 1.09 13.48
C SER A 296 18.42 1.36 12.31
N GLU A 297 17.88 1.62 11.11
CA GLU A 297 18.68 2.04 9.96
C GLU A 297 19.42 3.37 10.19
N SER A 298 18.90 4.22 11.06
CA SER A 298 19.54 5.47 11.46
C SER A 298 20.92 5.23 12.09
N LEU A 299 21.18 4.04 12.67
CA LEU A 299 22.50 3.65 13.18
C LEU A 299 23.55 3.46 12.06
N GLY A 300 23.11 3.20 10.83
CA GLY A 300 24.00 3.07 9.67
C GLY A 300 24.27 4.39 8.93
N SER A 301 23.55 5.45 9.27
CA SER A 301 23.66 6.75 8.58
C SER A 301 24.66 7.65 9.28
N LYS A 302 25.82 7.91 8.65
CA LYS A 302 26.84 8.84 9.18
C LYS A 302 26.25 10.22 9.50
N TYR A 303 25.37 10.71 8.63
CA TYR A 303 24.67 11.98 8.81
C TYR A 303 23.89 12.05 10.14
N ILE A 304 23.33 10.92 10.59
CA ILE A 304 22.59 10.85 11.85
C ILE A 304 23.54 10.53 13.02
N THR A 305 24.39 9.52 12.87
CA THR A 305 25.28 9.05 13.96
C THR A 305 26.37 10.05 14.34
N GLU A 306 26.68 11.04 13.49
CA GLU A 306 27.56 12.16 13.83
C GLU A 306 26.90 13.17 14.78
N ARG A 307 25.56 13.29 14.78
CA ARG A 307 24.82 14.32 15.51
C ARG A 307 23.92 13.79 16.62
N MET A 308 23.69 12.48 16.66
CA MET A 308 22.78 11.83 17.61
C MET A 308 23.47 10.75 18.43
N ASP A 309 23.04 10.63 19.67
CA ASP A 309 23.27 9.46 20.52
C ASP A 309 22.02 8.57 20.50
N PHE A 310 22.21 7.26 20.60
CA PHE A 310 21.12 6.28 20.66
C PHE A 310 21.05 5.68 22.06
N ILE A 311 19.87 5.75 22.66
CA ILE A 311 19.65 5.37 24.06
C ILE A 311 19.17 3.93 24.10
N GLU A 312 19.99 3.06 24.67
CA GLU A 312 19.64 1.68 24.96
C GLU A 312 18.86 1.61 26.27
N VAL A 313 17.67 1.00 26.25
CA VAL A 313 16.82 0.78 27.43
C VAL A 313 16.65 -0.71 27.68
N ALA A 314 16.40 -1.08 28.93
CA ALA A 314 16.19 -2.48 29.31
C ALA A 314 14.83 -3.02 28.81
N GLU A 315 13.84 -2.14 28.67
CA GLU A 315 12.52 -2.50 28.17
C GLU A 315 12.52 -2.68 26.64
N PRO A 316 11.66 -3.56 26.09
CA PRO A 316 11.58 -3.75 24.64
C PRO A 316 11.06 -2.49 23.95
N VAL A 317 11.78 -2.04 22.92
CA VAL A 317 11.33 -0.97 22.03
C VAL A 317 10.52 -1.60 20.88
N PRO A 318 9.27 -1.15 20.62
CA PRO A 318 8.39 -1.81 19.65
C PRO A 318 8.84 -1.58 18.20
N ASP A 319 8.91 -2.66 17.42
CA ASP A 319 9.16 -2.58 15.99
C ASP A 319 7.97 -1.94 15.25
N ARG A 320 8.24 -1.31 14.11
CA ARG A 320 7.21 -0.91 13.14
C ARG A 320 6.85 -2.08 12.24
N ILE A 321 5.56 -2.36 12.08
CA ILE A 321 5.09 -3.30 11.06
C ILE A 321 4.97 -2.54 9.74
N ILE A 322 5.70 -2.99 8.72
CA ILE A 322 5.64 -2.40 7.39
C ILE A 322 4.66 -3.21 6.55
N SER A 323 3.69 -2.52 5.97
CA SER A 323 2.64 -3.13 5.16
C SER A 323 2.62 -2.51 3.76
N LEU A 324 2.39 -3.36 2.77
CA LEU A 324 2.11 -2.97 1.40
C LEU A 324 0.60 -3.08 1.18
N VAL A 325 -0.03 -1.98 0.79
CA VAL A 325 -1.49 -1.87 0.67
C VAL A 325 -1.86 -1.47 -0.75
N SER A 326 -2.81 -2.17 -1.34
CA SER A 326 -3.42 -1.82 -2.62
C SER A 326 -4.94 -2.01 -2.53
N ARG A 327 -5.70 -1.59 -3.53
CA ARG A 327 -7.15 -1.83 -3.54
C ARG A 327 -7.49 -3.28 -3.87
N ASP A 328 -6.90 -3.78 -4.95
CA ASP A 328 -6.93 -5.16 -5.38
C ASP A 328 -5.68 -5.39 -6.23
N ARG A 329 -4.85 -6.35 -5.83
CA ARG A 329 -3.58 -6.61 -6.52
C ARG A 329 -3.77 -7.05 -7.97
N HIS A 330 -4.91 -7.68 -8.29
CA HIS A 330 -5.17 -8.22 -9.63
C HIS A 330 -5.58 -7.17 -10.66
N VAL A 331 -5.92 -5.95 -10.21
CA VAL A 331 -6.31 -4.83 -11.10
C VAL A 331 -5.22 -3.75 -11.21
N LEU A 332 -4.04 -4.01 -10.65
CA LEU A 332 -2.86 -3.20 -10.94
C LEU A 332 -2.52 -3.35 -12.42
N THR A 333 -2.14 -2.25 -13.07
CA THR A 333 -1.54 -2.34 -14.40
C THR A 333 -0.25 -3.14 -14.33
N TRP A 334 0.19 -3.70 -15.44
CA TRP A 334 1.39 -4.51 -15.51
C TRP A 334 2.62 -3.79 -14.93
N ALA A 335 2.81 -2.52 -15.28
CA ALA A 335 3.91 -1.70 -14.75
C ALA A 335 3.79 -1.45 -13.23
N ALA A 336 2.58 -1.16 -12.74
CA ALA A 336 2.33 -0.98 -11.30
C ALA A 336 2.54 -2.27 -10.50
N ALA A 337 2.05 -3.41 -11.02
CA ALA A 337 2.26 -4.73 -10.43
C ALA A 337 3.74 -5.10 -10.37
N ARG A 338 4.50 -4.78 -11.43
CA ARG A 338 5.95 -5.00 -11.48
C ARG A 338 6.69 -4.21 -10.40
N LEU A 339 6.36 -2.93 -10.23
CA LEU A 339 6.95 -2.09 -9.18
C LEU A 339 6.52 -2.57 -7.78
N HIS A 340 5.24 -2.87 -7.60
CA HIS A 340 4.69 -3.41 -6.35
C HIS A 340 5.47 -4.66 -5.91
N ASP A 341 5.64 -5.63 -6.81
CA ASP A 341 6.32 -6.90 -6.51
C ASP A 341 7.82 -6.70 -6.24
N ALA A 342 8.46 -5.78 -6.97
CA ALA A 342 9.85 -5.42 -6.71
C ALA A 342 10.04 -4.79 -5.33
N VAL A 343 9.13 -3.91 -4.91
CA VAL A 343 9.14 -3.31 -3.55
C VAL A 343 8.85 -4.38 -2.50
N LEU A 344 7.84 -5.23 -2.71
CA LEU A 344 7.50 -6.32 -1.80
C LEU A 344 8.70 -7.24 -1.55
N GLN A 345 9.33 -7.72 -2.63
CA GLN A 345 10.47 -8.62 -2.54
C GLN A 345 11.67 -7.94 -1.86
N ALA A 346 12.00 -6.70 -2.27
CA ALA A 346 13.14 -6.00 -1.70
C ALA A 346 12.96 -5.72 -0.20
N LEU A 347 11.75 -5.37 0.24
CA LEU A 347 11.44 -5.22 1.66
C LEU A 347 11.56 -6.54 2.42
N ALA A 348 11.06 -7.64 1.86
CA ALA A 348 11.17 -8.97 2.47
C ALA A 348 12.64 -9.46 2.58
N ASP A 349 13.47 -9.11 1.59
CA ASP A 349 14.90 -9.50 1.58
C ASP A 349 15.74 -8.68 2.56
N HIS A 350 15.39 -7.41 2.80
CA HIS A 350 16.18 -6.50 3.62
C HIS A 350 15.84 -6.54 5.11
N TYR A 351 14.62 -6.95 5.47
CA TYR A 351 14.10 -6.81 6.83
C TYR A 351 13.51 -8.11 7.36
N PRO A 352 13.56 -8.33 8.68
CA PRO A 352 13.00 -9.54 9.27
C PRO A 352 11.48 -9.62 9.02
N PRO A 353 10.92 -10.83 8.85
CA PRO A 353 9.48 -11.00 8.64
C PRO A 353 8.66 -10.52 9.84
N PRO A 354 7.36 -10.22 9.66
CA PRO A 354 6.42 -10.05 10.76
C PRO A 354 6.49 -11.25 11.70
N ARG A 355 6.41 -11.01 13.02
CA ARG A 355 6.29 -12.13 13.97
C ARG A 355 4.97 -12.82 13.66
N SER A 356 5.00 -14.14 13.46
CA SER A 356 3.77 -14.92 13.39
C SER A 356 2.94 -14.58 14.62
N THR A 357 1.75 -14.03 14.41
CA THR A 357 0.71 -14.05 15.44
C THR A 357 0.32 -15.51 15.59
N ALA A 358 1.10 -16.28 16.36
CA ALA A 358 0.52 -17.39 17.08
C ALA A 358 -0.59 -16.75 17.91
N ALA A 359 -1.83 -16.99 17.49
CA ALA A 359 -3.00 -16.59 18.26
C ALA A 359 -2.81 -17.07 19.71
N PRO A 360 -3.20 -16.27 20.72
CA PRO A 360 -3.16 -16.70 22.11
C PRO A 360 -3.99 -17.98 22.34
#